data_AF-A0A0K2YNZ0-F1
#
_entry.id   AF-A0A0K2YNZ0-F1
#
_cell.length_a   1.000
_cell.length_b   1.000
_cell.length_c   1.000
_cell.angle_alpha   90.00
_cell.angle_beta   90.00
_cell.angle_gamma   90.00
#
_symmetry.space_group_name_H-M   'P 1'
#
loop_
_entity.id
_entity.type
_entity.pdbx_description
1 polymer ?
#
loop_
_entity_poly.entity_id
_entity_poly.type
_entity_poly.pdbx_seq_one_letter_code
_entity_poly.pdbx_strand_id
1 'polypeptide(L)'
;MSAAFSDAGTALHVPAQGIVAAPPVDRRLDVWPQPVFVPESSPAPAWWLVGAHGGAGVSSLCASWLFAGDAMRAFPGAFAGETPFVVIVAREHQHGIDCAHDLITQHLSGFAGETTLVGLVTVAARPGKVPASLRQRLEVVAGLIGDRHWHVPWVEDWLTLRSEELPVWRPGDVLEKRRKQPPASECVPLAVAEIGDQIRSTIVDLLNTN
;
A
#
# COMPACT_ATOMS: atom_id res chain seq x y z
N MET A 1 44.41 -2.71 17.84
CA MET A 1 43.70 -3.86 18.47
C MET A 1 42.24 -3.46 18.58
N SER A 2 41.36 -4.30 18.01
CA SER A 2 39.95 -4.05 17.68
C SER A 2 39.10 -3.43 18.80
N ALA A 3 38.33 -2.39 18.44
CA ALA A 3 37.11 -2.04 19.14
C ALA A 3 35.95 -2.77 18.46
N ALA A 4 35.25 -3.60 19.23
CA ALA A 4 34.10 -4.38 18.79
C ALA A 4 32.91 -3.44 18.49
N PHE A 5 32.34 -3.57 17.29
CA PHE A 5 31.03 -3.01 16.97
C PHE A 5 29.96 -3.85 17.68
N SER A 6 29.23 -3.22 18.59
CA SER A 6 28.06 -3.81 19.23
C SER A 6 26.90 -3.77 18.23
N ASP A 7 26.53 -4.94 17.74
CA ASP A 7 25.37 -5.18 16.89
C ASP A 7 24.09 -5.03 17.73
N ALA A 8 23.45 -3.85 17.65
CA ALA A 8 22.15 -3.62 18.23
C ALA A 8 21.09 -3.89 17.16
N GLY A 9 20.82 -5.17 16.91
CA GLY A 9 19.68 -5.60 16.12
C GLY A 9 18.39 -5.24 16.85
N THR A 10 17.74 -4.17 16.41
CA THR A 10 16.38 -3.81 16.82
C THR A 10 15.43 -4.89 16.31
N ALA A 11 15.00 -5.78 17.19
CA ALA A 11 14.10 -6.87 16.83
C ALA A 11 12.75 -6.30 16.36
N LEU A 12 12.47 -6.47 15.07
CA LEU A 12 11.16 -6.23 14.48
C LEU A 12 10.11 -7.00 15.31
N HIS A 13 9.05 -6.32 15.73
CA HIS A 13 7.92 -6.96 16.40
C HIS A 13 7.23 -7.91 15.42
N VAL A 14 7.61 -9.19 15.45
CA VAL A 14 6.94 -10.27 14.72
C VAL A 14 5.63 -10.57 15.46
N PRO A 15 4.45 -10.37 14.86
CA PRO A 15 3.20 -10.77 15.50
C PRO A 15 3.20 -12.28 15.76
N ALA A 16 2.59 -12.69 16.88
CA ALA A 16 2.57 -14.07 17.33
C ALA A 16 2.11 -15.02 16.21
N GLN A 17 3.05 -15.87 15.75
CA GLN A 17 2.77 -16.92 14.77
C GLN A 17 1.67 -17.84 15.33
N GLY A 18 0.55 -18.00 14.60
CA GLY A 18 -0.39 -19.10 14.83
C GLY A 18 -1.89 -18.79 14.95
N ILE A 19 -2.34 -17.53 14.89
CA ILE A 19 -3.79 -17.22 14.98
C ILE A 19 -4.48 -17.17 13.60
N VAL A 20 -3.76 -16.72 12.56
CA VAL A 20 -4.30 -16.56 11.20
C VAL A 20 -3.72 -17.63 10.29
N ALA A 21 -4.59 -18.39 9.62
CA ALA A 21 -4.16 -19.38 8.64
C ALA A 21 -3.59 -18.69 7.40
N ALA A 22 -2.40 -19.13 6.97
CA ALA A 22 -1.81 -18.67 5.72
C ALA A 22 -2.67 -19.12 4.53
N PRO A 23 -2.77 -18.32 3.45
CA PRO A 23 -3.43 -18.76 2.23
C PRO A 23 -2.68 -19.96 1.61
N PRO A 24 -3.32 -20.73 0.71
CA PRO A 24 -2.67 -21.73 -0.13
C PRO A 24 -1.43 -21.18 -0.84
N VAL A 25 -0.39 -22.00 -1.04
CA VAL A 25 0.90 -21.56 -1.61
C VAL A 25 0.75 -20.95 -3.00
N ASP A 26 -0.16 -21.47 -3.82
CA ASP A 26 -0.48 -20.98 -5.17
C ASP A 26 -1.16 -19.60 -5.19
N ARG A 27 -1.55 -19.08 -4.02
CA ARG A 27 -2.15 -17.75 -3.84
C ARG A 27 -1.26 -16.79 -3.08
N ARG A 28 -0.06 -17.22 -2.71
CA ARG A 28 0.94 -16.36 -2.07
C ARG A 28 1.69 -15.56 -3.12
N LEU A 29 2.13 -14.37 -2.75
CA LEU A 29 3.19 -13.68 -3.47
C LEU A 29 4.54 -14.05 -2.90
N ASP A 30 5.56 -14.03 -3.75
CA ASP A 30 6.94 -14.21 -3.31
C ASP A 30 7.44 -13.00 -2.51
N VAL A 31 8.60 -13.18 -1.89
CA VAL A 31 9.42 -12.09 -1.34
C VAL A 31 10.58 -11.86 -2.30
N TRP A 32 10.87 -10.61 -2.63
CA TRP A 32 11.98 -10.28 -3.50
C TRP A 32 13.31 -10.76 -2.90
N PRO A 33 14.17 -11.48 -3.66
CA PRO A 33 15.46 -11.96 -3.17
C PRO A 33 16.57 -10.89 -3.21
N GLN A 34 16.24 -9.68 -3.66
CA GLN A 34 17.12 -8.51 -3.77
C GLN A 34 16.28 -7.24 -3.61
N PRO A 35 16.88 -6.05 -3.41
CA PRO A 35 16.12 -4.81 -3.33
C PRO A 35 15.19 -4.65 -4.52
N VAL A 36 13.96 -4.21 -4.27
CA VAL A 36 13.01 -3.89 -5.33
C VAL A 36 13.59 -2.76 -6.18
N PHE A 37 13.48 -2.90 -7.50
CA PHE A 37 14.03 -1.94 -8.43
C PHE A 37 13.34 -0.57 -8.28
N VAL A 38 14.16 0.47 -8.11
CA VAL A 38 13.74 1.88 -8.14
C VAL A 38 14.58 2.59 -9.21
N PRO A 39 13.97 3.31 -10.16
CA PRO A 39 14.73 4.13 -11.11
C PRO A 39 15.62 5.15 -10.38
N GLU A 40 16.86 5.36 -10.84
CA GLU A 40 17.79 6.32 -10.22
C GLU A 40 17.25 7.76 -10.17
N SER A 41 16.36 8.11 -11.08
CA SER A 41 15.70 9.42 -11.14
C SER A 41 14.51 9.56 -10.19
N SER A 42 14.10 8.49 -9.52
CA SER A 42 12.98 8.46 -8.58
C SER A 42 13.49 8.54 -7.13
N PRO A 43 12.78 9.24 -6.23
CA PRO A 43 13.11 9.20 -4.81
C PRO A 43 12.94 7.77 -4.27
N ALA A 44 13.73 7.43 -3.24
CA ALA A 44 13.52 6.19 -2.51
C ALA A 44 12.10 6.13 -1.93
N PRO A 45 11.35 5.03 -2.13
CA PRO A 45 10.02 4.89 -1.57
C PRO A 45 10.01 4.97 -0.05
N ALA A 46 9.04 5.69 0.52
CA ALA A 46 8.74 5.62 1.94
C ALA A 46 7.86 4.41 2.27
N TRP A 47 7.07 3.93 1.30
CA TRP A 47 6.33 2.67 1.37
C TRP A 47 6.20 2.02 -0.01
N TRP A 48 5.93 0.72 0.01
CA TRP A 48 5.72 -0.10 -1.17
C TRP A 48 4.24 -0.45 -1.34
N LEU A 49 3.74 -0.32 -2.56
CA LEU A 49 2.40 -0.77 -2.94
C LEU A 49 2.49 -2.20 -3.48
N VAL A 50 1.84 -3.14 -2.79
CA VAL A 50 1.73 -4.53 -3.22
C VAL A 50 0.36 -4.75 -3.85
N GLY A 51 0.30 -4.83 -5.18
CA GLY A 51 -0.94 -5.08 -5.90
C GLY A 51 -1.46 -6.50 -5.68
N ALA A 52 -2.63 -6.65 -5.06
CA ALA A 52 -3.27 -7.94 -4.80
C ALA A 52 -3.50 -8.77 -6.08
N HIS A 53 -3.82 -8.08 -7.19
CA HIS A 53 -4.03 -8.67 -8.50
C HIS A 53 -3.51 -7.73 -9.60
N GLY A 54 -3.44 -8.21 -10.84
CA GLY A 54 -3.17 -7.35 -12.00
C GLY A 54 -4.29 -6.30 -12.17
N GLY A 55 -3.92 -5.04 -12.41
CA GLY A 55 -4.90 -3.95 -12.54
C GLY A 55 -5.50 -3.46 -11.22
N ALA A 56 -4.83 -3.69 -10.08
CA ALA A 56 -5.26 -3.20 -8.76
C ALA A 56 -5.28 -1.67 -8.61
N GLY A 57 -4.57 -0.94 -9.49
CA GLY A 57 -4.44 0.53 -9.43
C GLY A 57 -3.08 1.02 -8.93
N VAL A 58 -2.13 0.12 -8.68
CA VAL A 58 -0.78 0.46 -8.17
C VAL A 58 -0.09 1.52 -9.03
N SER A 59 -0.05 1.35 -10.35
CA SER A 59 0.65 2.29 -11.25
C SER A 59 0.07 3.71 -11.22
N SER A 60 -1.26 3.86 -11.10
CA SER A 60 -1.91 5.17 -10.96
C SER A 60 -1.63 5.81 -9.60
N LEU A 61 -1.56 5.01 -8.54
CA LEU A 61 -1.25 5.49 -7.19
C LEU A 61 0.22 5.87 -7.04
N CYS A 62 1.15 5.06 -7.56
CA CYS A 62 2.58 5.40 -7.63
C CYS A 62 2.81 6.68 -8.44
N ALA A 63 2.09 6.87 -9.55
CA ALA A 63 2.14 8.12 -10.29
C ALA A 63 1.57 9.32 -9.51
N SER A 64 0.62 9.09 -8.59
CA SER A 64 -0.02 10.17 -7.81
C SER A 64 0.66 10.46 -6.46
N TRP A 65 1.56 9.60 -5.98
CA TRP A 65 2.22 9.73 -4.68
C TRP A 65 3.74 9.64 -4.83
N LEU A 66 4.44 10.74 -4.56
CA LEU A 66 5.89 10.85 -4.82
C LEU A 66 6.73 9.76 -4.14
N PHE A 67 6.32 9.33 -2.94
CA PHE A 67 7.08 8.39 -2.10
C PHE A 67 6.49 6.98 -2.06
N ALA A 68 5.59 6.65 -2.99
CA ALA A 68 5.06 5.29 -3.13
C ALA A 68 5.81 4.53 -4.23
N GLY A 69 6.40 3.38 -3.91
CA GLY A 69 7.04 2.48 -4.87
C GLY A 69 6.14 1.32 -5.31
N ASP A 70 6.24 0.87 -6.56
CA ASP A 70 5.58 -0.36 -7.00
C ASP A 70 6.40 -1.57 -6.56
N ALA A 71 5.81 -2.45 -5.74
CA ALA A 71 6.47 -3.67 -5.30
C ALA A 71 6.50 -4.79 -6.37
N MET A 72 5.96 -4.52 -7.56
CA MET A 72 5.98 -5.41 -8.71
C MET A 72 5.38 -6.80 -8.42
N ARG A 73 4.31 -6.82 -7.60
CA ARG A 73 3.58 -8.02 -7.16
C ARG A 73 4.44 -9.07 -6.43
N ALA A 74 5.40 -8.62 -5.63
CA ALA A 74 6.01 -9.42 -4.57
C ALA A 74 6.24 -8.53 -3.34
N PHE A 75 6.38 -9.14 -2.16
CA PHE A 75 6.74 -8.40 -0.96
C PHE A 75 8.21 -7.97 -1.04
N PRO A 76 8.57 -6.74 -0.68
CA PRO A 76 9.96 -6.32 -0.53
C PRO A 76 10.73 -7.23 0.44
N GLY A 77 12.03 -7.39 0.21
CA GLY A 77 12.88 -8.17 1.11
C GLY A 77 13.33 -7.40 2.36
N ALA A 78 13.07 -6.08 2.42
CA ALA A 78 13.50 -5.17 3.49
C ALA A 78 15.04 -5.12 3.64
N PHE A 79 15.75 -5.10 2.50
CA PHE A 79 17.20 -4.98 2.47
C PHE A 79 17.69 -3.63 3.01
N ALA A 80 18.99 -3.50 3.32
CA ALA A 80 19.56 -2.24 3.80
C ALA A 80 19.28 -1.08 2.82
N GLY A 81 18.63 -0.02 3.32
CA GLY A 81 18.21 1.14 2.53
C GLY A 81 16.84 1.00 1.86
N GLU A 82 16.19 -0.17 1.95
CA GLU A 82 14.83 -0.40 1.51
C GLU A 82 13.86 -0.27 2.70
N THR A 83 12.78 0.49 2.51
CA THR A 83 11.73 0.60 3.53
C THR A 83 10.98 -0.74 3.69
N PRO A 84 10.67 -1.19 4.92
CA PRO A 84 9.89 -2.41 5.16
C PRO A 84 8.37 -2.18 5.03
N PHE A 85 7.92 -0.93 4.88
CA PHE A 85 6.49 -0.59 4.94
C PHE A 85 5.75 -0.98 3.67
N VAL A 86 4.72 -1.82 3.81
CA VAL A 86 3.89 -2.28 2.68
C VAL A 86 2.43 -1.89 2.84
N VAL A 87 1.82 -1.44 1.75
CA VAL A 87 0.39 -1.19 1.62
C VAL A 87 -0.14 -2.12 0.55
N ILE A 88 -1.11 -2.96 0.89
CA ILE A 88 -1.77 -3.82 -0.10
C ILE A 88 -2.77 -2.97 -0.87
N VAL A 89 -2.80 -3.13 -2.20
CA VAL A 89 -3.73 -2.41 -3.07
C VAL A 89 -4.62 -3.41 -3.79
N ALA A 90 -5.94 -3.19 -3.77
CA ALA A 90 -6.89 -4.02 -4.50
C ALA A 90 -7.97 -3.18 -5.16
N ARG A 91 -8.46 -3.64 -6.30
CA ARG A 91 -9.64 -3.03 -6.93
C ARG A 91 -10.91 -3.61 -6.34
N GLU A 92 -11.96 -2.79 -6.23
CA GLU A 92 -13.23 -3.16 -5.61
C GLU A 92 -14.11 -4.03 -6.54
N HIS A 93 -13.68 -5.27 -6.71
CA HIS A 93 -14.46 -6.37 -7.26
C HIS A 93 -14.17 -7.64 -6.45
N GLN A 94 -15.05 -8.64 -6.55
CA GLN A 94 -14.99 -9.86 -5.72
C GLN A 94 -13.59 -10.48 -5.68
N HIS A 95 -13.01 -10.78 -6.84
CA HIS A 95 -11.67 -11.35 -6.96
C HIS A 95 -10.58 -10.48 -6.30
N GLY A 96 -10.68 -9.15 -6.39
CA GLY A 96 -9.67 -8.25 -5.86
C GLY A 96 -9.69 -8.20 -4.33
N ILE A 97 -10.89 -8.21 -3.74
CA ILE A 97 -11.06 -8.29 -2.29
C ILE A 97 -10.66 -9.67 -1.75
N ASP A 98 -10.92 -10.74 -2.51
CA ASP A 98 -10.45 -12.09 -2.17
C ASP A 98 -8.91 -12.17 -2.18
N CYS A 99 -8.24 -11.61 -3.21
CA CYS A 99 -6.78 -11.54 -3.24
C CYS A 99 -6.21 -10.64 -2.14
N ALA A 100 -6.86 -9.53 -1.81
CA ALA A 100 -6.44 -8.68 -0.69
C ALA A 100 -6.46 -9.43 0.64
N HIS A 101 -7.53 -10.20 0.87
CA HIS A 101 -7.63 -11.08 2.04
C HIS A 101 -6.48 -12.10 2.08
N ASP A 102 -6.18 -12.75 0.96
CA ASP A 102 -5.07 -13.71 0.88
C ASP A 102 -3.72 -13.03 1.22
N LEU A 103 -3.45 -11.83 0.71
CA LEU A 103 -2.19 -11.13 1.03
C LEU A 103 -2.12 -10.63 2.48
N ILE A 104 -3.22 -10.13 3.04
CA ILE A 104 -3.28 -9.71 4.45
C ILE A 104 -3.04 -10.93 5.35
N THR A 105 -3.72 -12.05 5.08
CA THR A 105 -3.53 -13.27 5.86
C THR A 105 -2.15 -13.90 5.66
N GLN A 106 -1.55 -13.78 4.47
CA GLN A 106 -0.15 -14.13 4.22
C GLN A 106 0.81 -13.32 5.11
N HIS A 107 0.60 -12.01 5.21
CA HIS A 107 1.40 -11.14 6.07
C HIS A 107 1.22 -11.49 7.55
N LEU A 108 -0.02 -11.58 8.02
CA LEU A 108 -0.35 -11.91 9.41
C LEU A 108 0.13 -13.31 9.84
N SER A 109 0.35 -14.22 8.88
CA SER A 109 0.89 -15.56 9.12
C SER A 109 2.41 -15.64 8.96
N GLY A 110 3.10 -14.52 8.73
CA GLY A 110 4.57 -14.44 8.68
C GLY A 110 5.21 -14.87 7.36
N PHE A 111 4.44 -14.98 6.28
CA PHE A 111 4.93 -15.41 4.96
C PHE A 111 5.21 -14.25 4.00
N ALA A 112 5.37 -13.01 4.51
CA ALA A 112 5.58 -11.79 3.71
C ALA A 112 6.97 -11.14 3.93
N GLY A 113 7.95 -11.92 4.37
CA GLY A 113 9.29 -11.43 4.71
C GLY A 113 9.30 -10.51 5.94
N GLU A 114 10.37 -9.74 6.10
CA GLU A 114 10.56 -8.78 7.21
C GLU A 114 9.82 -7.44 6.95
N THR A 115 8.65 -7.51 6.31
CA THR A 115 7.85 -6.33 5.98
C THR A 115 6.88 -5.97 7.11
N THR A 116 6.50 -4.70 7.19
CA THR A 116 5.45 -4.20 8.10
C THR A 116 4.22 -3.80 7.29
N LEU A 117 3.10 -4.49 7.51
CA LEU A 117 1.83 -4.17 6.86
C LEU A 117 1.25 -2.89 7.45
N VAL A 118 1.30 -1.82 6.67
CA VAL A 118 0.72 -0.52 6.99
C VAL A 118 -0.79 -0.56 6.85
N GLY A 119 -1.33 -1.18 5.79
CA GLY A 119 -2.78 -1.31 5.62
C GLY A 119 -3.21 -1.73 4.23
N LEU A 120 -4.48 -1.47 3.91
CA LEU A 120 -5.14 -1.78 2.65
C LEU A 120 -5.68 -0.51 2.00
N VAL A 121 -5.36 -0.32 0.73
CA VAL A 121 -6.04 0.64 -0.14
C VAL A 121 -6.96 -0.14 -1.08
N THR A 122 -8.25 0.18 -1.08
CA THR A 122 -9.16 -0.26 -2.12
C THR A 122 -9.40 0.83 -3.15
N VAL A 123 -9.41 0.48 -4.43
CA VAL A 123 -9.67 1.41 -5.54
C VAL A 123 -11.03 1.10 -6.15
N ALA A 124 -11.91 2.10 -6.25
CA ALA A 124 -13.21 1.92 -6.84
C ALA A 124 -13.13 1.31 -8.27
N ALA A 125 -13.95 0.29 -8.52
CA ALA A 125 -14.05 -0.34 -9.84
C ALA A 125 -15.03 0.38 -10.78
N ARG A 126 -15.89 1.25 -10.22
CA ARG A 126 -16.95 1.97 -10.93
C ARG A 126 -17.39 3.20 -10.14
N PRO A 127 -18.08 4.17 -10.76
CA PRO A 127 -18.78 5.21 -10.02
C PRO A 127 -19.97 4.64 -9.24
N GLY A 128 -20.30 5.32 -8.13
CA GLY A 128 -21.48 5.07 -7.33
C GLY A 128 -21.25 4.12 -6.15
N LYS A 129 -22.34 3.52 -5.66
CA LYS A 129 -22.33 2.69 -4.44
C LYS A 129 -21.74 1.31 -4.71
N VAL A 130 -20.92 0.85 -3.77
CA VAL A 130 -20.41 -0.53 -3.73
C VAL A 130 -21.58 -1.50 -3.46
N PRO A 131 -21.72 -2.60 -4.24
CA PRO A 131 -22.75 -3.60 -4.02
C PRO A 131 -22.71 -4.18 -2.59
N ALA A 132 -23.88 -4.51 -2.02
CA ALA A 132 -23.98 -4.94 -0.62
C ALA A 132 -23.12 -6.18 -0.31
N SER A 133 -23.11 -7.18 -1.20
CA SER A 133 -22.28 -8.38 -1.06
C SER A 133 -20.79 -8.05 -0.99
N LEU A 134 -20.33 -7.13 -1.83
CA LEU A 134 -18.94 -6.71 -1.87
C LEU A 134 -18.57 -5.88 -0.63
N ARG A 135 -19.46 -5.00 -0.16
CA ARG A 135 -19.26 -4.26 1.10
C ARG A 135 -19.13 -5.20 2.29
N GLN A 136 -20.02 -6.19 2.41
CA GLN A 136 -19.96 -7.17 3.49
C GLN A 136 -18.64 -7.95 3.45
N ARG A 137 -18.19 -8.35 2.26
CA ARG A 137 -16.88 -9.01 2.15
C ARG A 137 -15.74 -8.07 2.53
N LEU A 138 -15.78 -6.81 2.09
CA LEU A 138 -14.78 -5.81 2.44
C LEU A 138 -14.74 -5.53 3.95
N GLU A 139 -15.88 -5.48 4.63
CA GLU A 139 -15.96 -5.33 6.10
C GLU A 139 -15.22 -6.46 6.83
N VAL A 140 -15.37 -7.70 6.36
CA VAL A 140 -14.62 -8.86 6.91
C VAL A 140 -13.11 -8.69 6.70
N VAL A 141 -12.69 -8.28 5.50
CA VAL A 141 -11.27 -8.13 5.18
C VAL A 141 -10.64 -6.94 5.93
N ALA A 142 -11.33 -5.80 5.98
CA ALA A 142 -10.88 -4.61 6.71
C ALA A 142 -10.80 -4.88 8.23
N GLY A 143 -11.67 -5.74 8.77
CA GLY A 143 -11.61 -6.16 10.17
C GLY A 143 -10.28 -6.79 10.59
N LEU A 144 -9.49 -7.34 9.65
CA LEU A 144 -8.16 -7.89 9.94
C LEU A 144 -7.07 -6.84 10.17
N ILE A 145 -7.31 -5.59 9.74
CA ILE A 145 -6.33 -4.49 9.77
C ILE A 145 -6.83 -3.27 10.53
N GLY A 146 -8.04 -3.34 11.11
CA GLY A 146 -8.62 -2.26 11.92
C GLY A 146 -9.00 -1.04 11.09
N ASP A 147 -8.54 0.13 11.53
CA ASP A 147 -8.77 1.43 10.91
C ASP A 147 -7.84 1.73 9.72
N ARG A 148 -6.93 0.82 9.39
CA ARG A 148 -5.93 0.97 8.31
C ARG A 148 -6.46 0.54 6.94
N HIS A 149 -7.75 0.79 6.68
CA HIS A 149 -8.40 0.60 5.39
C HIS A 149 -8.76 1.96 4.78
N TRP A 150 -8.26 2.21 3.58
CA TRP A 150 -8.50 3.44 2.84
C TRP A 150 -9.20 3.16 1.50
N HIS A 151 -10.19 3.97 1.16
CA HIS A 151 -10.95 3.84 -0.09
C HIS A 151 -10.62 4.99 -1.05
N VAL A 152 -9.99 4.66 -2.18
CA VAL A 152 -9.81 5.57 -3.31
C VAL A 152 -11.09 5.58 -4.14
N PRO A 153 -11.78 6.74 -4.25
CA PRO A 153 -13.02 6.82 -5.01
C PRO A 153 -12.77 6.69 -6.51
N TRP A 154 -13.86 6.60 -7.27
CA TRP A 154 -13.78 6.63 -8.73
C TRP A 154 -13.29 7.99 -9.23
N VAL A 155 -12.14 8.02 -9.91
CA VAL A 155 -11.57 9.20 -10.56
C VAL A 155 -11.72 9.03 -12.08
N GLU A 156 -12.74 9.67 -12.67
CA GLU A 156 -13.07 9.53 -14.09
C GLU A 156 -11.90 9.90 -15.00
N ASP A 157 -11.20 10.99 -14.68
CA ASP A 157 -10.10 11.54 -15.47
C ASP A 157 -8.92 10.55 -15.66
N TRP A 158 -8.74 9.60 -14.74
CA TRP A 158 -7.71 8.56 -14.86
C TRP A 158 -7.94 7.59 -16.02
N LEU A 159 -9.13 7.58 -16.65
CA LEU A 159 -9.37 6.79 -17.85
C LEU A 159 -8.64 7.32 -19.08
N THR A 160 -8.38 8.63 -19.12
CA THR A 160 -7.80 9.31 -20.29
C THR A 160 -6.40 9.84 -20.05
N LEU A 161 -5.97 9.92 -18.79
CA LEU A 161 -4.63 10.36 -18.42
C LEU A 161 -3.66 9.19 -18.37
N ARG A 162 -2.47 9.39 -18.93
CA ARG A 162 -1.33 8.50 -18.75
C ARG A 162 -0.69 8.74 -17.39
N SER A 163 0.05 7.75 -16.89
CA SER A 163 0.75 7.87 -15.60
C SER A 163 1.67 9.09 -15.53
N GLU A 164 2.34 9.43 -16.63
CA GLU A 164 3.25 10.59 -16.69
C GLU A 164 2.52 11.95 -16.68
N GLU A 165 1.21 11.95 -16.93
CA GLU A 165 0.35 13.13 -16.95
C GLU A 165 -0.33 13.38 -15.60
N LEU A 166 -0.25 12.41 -14.68
CA LEU A 166 -0.84 12.55 -13.37
C LEU A 166 0.00 13.51 -12.50
N PRO A 167 -0.64 14.49 -11.84
CA PRO A 167 0.01 15.30 -10.84
C PRO A 167 0.44 14.41 -9.67
N VAL A 168 1.48 14.84 -8.97
CA VAL A 168 2.10 14.07 -7.89
C VAL A 168 1.91 14.79 -6.57
N TRP A 169 1.33 14.12 -5.59
CA TRP A 169 1.24 14.61 -4.22
C TRP A 169 2.53 14.33 -3.47
N ARG A 170 2.96 15.30 -2.65
CA ARG A 170 4.14 15.24 -1.80
C ARG A 170 3.76 15.43 -0.34
N PRO A 171 4.39 14.70 0.60
CA PRO A 171 4.37 15.02 2.01
C PRO A 171 4.63 16.51 2.27
N GLY A 172 3.68 17.15 2.95
CA GLY A 172 3.71 18.59 3.24
C GLY A 172 2.95 19.47 2.24
N ASP A 173 2.46 18.92 1.13
CA ASP A 173 1.54 19.64 0.24
C ASP A 173 0.25 20.00 0.99
N VAL A 174 -0.24 21.21 0.76
CA VAL A 174 -1.46 21.70 1.42
C VAL A 174 -2.69 20.98 0.84
N LEU A 175 -3.41 20.28 1.71
CA LEU A 175 -4.66 19.59 1.37
C LEU A 175 -5.85 20.55 1.42
N GLU A 176 -6.08 21.27 0.33
CA GLU A 176 -7.17 22.25 0.26
C GLU A 176 -8.53 21.64 -0.09
N LYS A 177 -9.52 21.84 0.79
CA LYS A 177 -10.91 21.50 0.51
C LYS A 177 -11.53 22.55 -0.41
N ARG A 178 -11.56 22.24 -1.71
CA ARG A 178 -12.20 23.10 -2.73
C ARG A 178 -13.67 22.73 -2.92
N ARG A 179 -14.52 23.75 -3.11
CA ARG A 179 -15.95 23.56 -3.43
C ARG A 179 -16.16 22.83 -4.76
N LYS A 180 -15.26 23.05 -5.72
CA LYS A 180 -15.19 22.32 -7.00
C LYS A 180 -13.77 21.79 -7.14
N GLN A 181 -13.63 20.49 -7.33
CA GLN A 181 -12.33 19.87 -7.56
C GLN A 181 -11.84 20.23 -8.97
N PRO A 182 -10.56 20.62 -9.13
CA PRO A 182 -9.94 20.74 -10.44
C PRO A 182 -9.89 19.37 -11.14
N PRO A 183 -9.67 19.35 -12.46
CA PRO A 183 -9.38 18.11 -13.18
C PRO A 183 -8.18 17.37 -12.57
N ALA A 184 -8.20 16.05 -12.59
CA ALA A 184 -7.12 15.22 -12.06
C ALA A 184 -5.82 15.33 -12.87
N SER A 185 -5.81 16.06 -13.99
CA SER A 185 -4.60 16.45 -14.73
C SER A 185 -3.89 17.66 -14.14
N GLU A 186 -4.58 18.47 -13.33
CA GLU A 186 -4.05 19.71 -12.76
C GLU A 186 -3.64 19.55 -11.30
N CYS A 187 -4.40 18.76 -10.54
CA CYS A 187 -4.09 18.47 -9.14
C CYS A 187 -4.45 17.04 -8.78
N VAL A 188 -3.75 16.49 -7.78
CA VAL A 188 -4.12 15.19 -7.22
C VAL A 188 -5.52 15.30 -6.62
N PRO A 189 -6.45 14.38 -6.95
CA PRO A 189 -7.77 14.37 -6.32
C PRO A 189 -7.63 14.36 -4.80
N LEU A 190 -8.35 15.26 -4.11
CA LEU A 190 -8.18 15.46 -2.66
C LEU A 190 -8.22 14.16 -1.86
N ALA A 191 -9.17 13.25 -2.16
CA ALA A 191 -9.27 11.97 -1.47
C ALA A 191 -8.00 11.10 -1.65
N VAL A 192 -7.37 11.14 -2.82
CA VAL A 192 -6.11 10.41 -3.10
C VAL A 192 -4.96 11.04 -2.29
N ALA A 193 -4.89 12.36 -2.22
CA ALA A 193 -3.88 13.07 -1.43
C ALA A 193 -4.05 12.85 0.08
N GLU A 194 -5.29 12.88 0.59
CA GLU A 194 -5.64 12.60 1.99
C GLU A 194 -5.21 11.17 2.39
N ILE A 195 -5.39 10.19 1.52
CA ILE A 195 -4.95 8.80 1.77
C ILE A 195 -3.42 8.71 1.83
N GLY A 196 -2.71 9.40 0.93
CA GLY A 196 -1.24 9.47 0.98
C GLY A 196 -0.72 10.04 2.31
N ASP A 197 -1.36 11.10 2.82
CA ASP A 197 -1.00 11.69 4.11
C ASP A 197 -1.38 10.81 5.31
N GLN A 198 -2.49 10.07 5.22
CA GLN A 198 -2.89 9.11 6.24
C GLN A 198 -1.91 7.94 6.32
N ILE A 199 -1.50 7.36 5.18
CA ILE A 199 -0.46 6.30 5.12
C ILE A 199 0.84 6.81 5.75
N ARG A 200 1.29 8.02 5.36
CA ARG A 200 2.48 8.64 5.94
C ARG A 200 2.36 8.79 7.47
N SER A 201 1.23 9.27 7.95
CA SER A 201 0.99 9.47 9.38
C SER A 201 0.98 8.14 10.13
N THR A 202 0.33 7.11 9.59
CA THR A 202 0.37 5.74 10.15
C THR A 202 1.79 5.20 10.23
N ILE A 203 2.63 5.43 9.21
CA ILE A 203 4.04 5.01 9.23
C ILE A 203 4.82 5.75 10.31
N VAL A 204 4.62 7.06 10.46
CA VAL A 204 5.25 7.85 11.52
C VAL A 204 4.85 7.32 12.90
N ASP A 205 3.57 7.00 13.11
CA ASP A 205 3.10 6.44 14.37
C ASP A 205 3.71 5.05 14.65
N LEU A 206 3.82 4.19 13.63
CA LEU A 206 4.49 2.88 13.73
C LEU A 206 5.98 3.04 14.10
N LEU A 207 6.65 4.05 13.56
CA LEU A 207 8.06 4.33 13.88
C LEU A 207 8.25 4.87 15.30
N ASN A 208 7.26 5.58 15.85
CA ASN A 208 7.33 6.14 17.21
C ASN A 208 6.88 5.15 18.30
N THR A 209 6.21 4.06 17.91
CA THR A 209 5.69 3.03 18.83
C THR A 209 6.69 1.89 19.05
N ASN A 210 7.75 1.82 18.22
CA ASN A 210 8.89 0.90 18.38
C ASN A 210 10.07 1.60 19.04
#